data_AF-A0AAU7EDD5-F1
#
_entry.id   AF-A0AAU7EDD5-F1
#
_cell.length_a   1.000
_cell.length_b   1.000
_cell.length_c   1.000
_cell.angle_alpha   90.00
_cell.angle_beta   90.00
_cell.angle_gamma   90.00
#
_symmetry.space_group_name_H-M   'P 1'
#
loop_
_entity.id
_entity.type
_entity.pdbx_description
1 polymer ?
#
loop_
_entity_poly.entity_id
_entity_poly.type
_entity_poly.pdbx_seq_one_letter_code
_entity_poly.pdbx_strand_id
1 'polypeptide(L)'
;MKNYFLISLVFIPFYLFAQGKENSVKRIYYRDSILAIERLYGNDKKLIRIKTFYKSGELNEDFHYKNGYYNGLSYKYNKSGKKVTIWRFEKGKLIERKDPILEFNKKDEEKIKTIHEKLKHLNNKLSENPNDFKLQLRRAHIRQLLGNNTLALHDFSKIESKLLKLSKEKKINVPNKLLANIYDSKASIYGEYEMKNYATQYKYKALKCNPEDKRLIYNLGSYLYSIKSYRLAEYYLKKALEKRPDHEFSHRALAGLYTDFEDYKKALDHVNLAFMQESNLIKYGTGGVERDIRTLRGFIYHKLGQSDKGITDLKEAIKLNENNSFAYRNLGVVYHDLGNYTKACKLLQKAKQLGYEKTHDRYDLQNYLEFACKNAEVIQTETPSVKNSGLINKPYIYPNPTKDIINIKNLSFENYNYLIFDYAGKLITQGNSNTNNSINMSNLPTGVYILKAHNKNAVETFRIIKE
;
A
#
# COMPACT_ATOMS: atom_id res chain seq x y z
N MET A 1 48.72 -1.43 -40.42
CA MET A 1 48.60 -0.37 -39.41
C MET A 1 47.45 -0.68 -38.47
N LYS A 2 47.75 -1.23 -37.29
CA LYS A 2 46.85 -1.30 -36.13
C LYS A 2 47.69 -0.88 -34.92
N ASN A 3 47.49 0.35 -34.46
CA ASN A 3 48.10 0.83 -33.22
C ASN A 3 47.33 0.25 -32.03
N TYR A 4 48.00 -0.60 -31.26
CA TYR A 4 47.59 -0.95 -29.91
C TYR A 4 48.21 0.06 -28.95
N PHE A 5 47.37 0.78 -28.20
CA PHE A 5 47.81 1.62 -27.09
C PHE A 5 48.15 0.73 -25.87
N LEU A 6 49.33 0.98 -25.30
CA LEU A 6 49.83 0.44 -24.05
C LEU A 6 48.82 0.62 -22.89
N ILE A 7 48.62 -0.43 -22.10
CA ILE A 7 48.20 -0.30 -20.70
C ILE A 7 49.37 -0.79 -19.85
N SER A 8 49.89 0.10 -19.02
CA SER A 8 50.98 -0.13 -18.07
C SER A 8 50.59 -1.15 -17.01
N LEU A 9 51.38 -2.21 -16.92
CA LEU A 9 51.42 -3.12 -15.78
C LEU A 9 52.13 -2.41 -14.62
N VAL A 10 51.37 -2.06 -13.58
CA VAL A 10 51.95 -1.75 -12.27
C VAL A 10 51.93 -3.04 -11.45
N PHE A 11 53.11 -3.63 -11.30
CA PHE A 11 53.39 -4.68 -10.32
C PHE A 11 53.28 -4.08 -8.91
N ILE A 12 52.42 -4.65 -8.07
CA ILE A 12 52.44 -4.45 -6.61
C ILE A 12 52.66 -5.84 -5.99
N PRO A 13 53.51 -5.96 -4.95
CA PRO A 13 54.13 -7.22 -4.58
C PRO A 13 53.14 -8.21 -3.98
N PHE A 14 53.39 -9.50 -4.24
CA PHE A 14 52.80 -10.64 -3.55
C PHE A 14 52.92 -10.47 -2.03
N TYR A 15 51.81 -10.16 -1.37
CA TYR A 15 51.59 -10.58 0.01
C TYR A 15 50.80 -11.88 -0.02
N LEU A 16 51.47 -12.98 0.34
CA LEU A 16 50.84 -14.22 0.76
C LEU A 16 50.04 -13.96 2.05
N PHE A 17 48.78 -13.55 1.90
CA PHE A 17 47.78 -13.77 2.94
C PHE A 17 46.95 -14.97 2.53
N ALA A 18 46.92 -15.98 3.41
CA ALA A 18 46.01 -17.11 3.30
C ALA A 18 44.58 -16.58 3.10
N GLN A 19 44.00 -16.82 1.91
CA GLN A 19 42.57 -16.62 1.69
C GLN A 19 41.80 -17.62 2.55
N GLY A 20 41.52 -17.24 3.79
CA GLY A 20 40.42 -17.81 4.54
C GLY A 20 39.15 -17.58 3.74
N LYS A 21 38.52 -18.64 3.24
CA LYS A 21 37.21 -18.57 2.56
C LYS A 21 36.26 -17.80 3.48
N GLU A 22 35.82 -16.62 3.05
CA GLU A 22 34.95 -15.74 3.84
C GLU A 22 33.51 -16.26 3.88
N ASN A 23 32.86 -16.06 5.03
CA ASN A 23 31.41 -16.27 5.17
C ASN A 23 30.66 -15.42 4.12
N SER A 24 29.65 -16.00 3.47
CA SER A 24 28.87 -15.27 2.45
C SER A 24 27.63 -14.63 3.05
N VAL A 25 27.35 -13.38 2.65
CA VAL A 25 26.17 -12.63 3.09
C VAL A 25 25.25 -12.38 1.90
N LYS A 26 23.96 -12.73 2.03
CA LYS A 26 22.92 -12.36 1.06
C LYS A 26 21.99 -11.32 1.68
N ARG A 27 21.79 -10.21 0.98
CA ARG A 27 20.92 -9.12 1.42
C ARG A 27 19.75 -8.94 0.45
N ILE A 28 18.59 -8.62 1.00
CA ILE A 28 17.37 -8.28 0.28
C ILE A 28 16.91 -6.94 0.83
N TYR A 29 16.54 -6.02 -0.05
CA TYR A 29 16.17 -4.64 0.31
C TYR A 29 14.70 -4.36 -0.02
N TYR A 30 14.10 -3.48 0.78
CA TYR A 30 12.83 -2.80 0.48
C TYR A 30 13.00 -1.88 -0.73
N ARG A 31 11.88 -1.34 -1.24
CA ARG A 31 11.90 -0.50 -2.46
C ARG A 31 12.71 0.79 -2.28
N ASP A 32 12.74 1.32 -1.07
CA ASP A 32 13.48 2.52 -0.64
C ASP A 32 14.94 2.22 -0.24
N SER A 33 15.48 1.06 -0.66
CA SER A 33 16.85 0.61 -0.39
C SER A 33 17.16 0.34 1.09
N ILE A 34 16.14 0.28 1.96
CA ILE A 34 16.29 -0.15 3.35
C ILE A 34 16.49 -1.67 3.37
N LEU A 35 17.45 -2.16 4.16
CA LEU A 35 17.71 -3.60 4.28
C LEU A 35 16.46 -4.30 4.86
N ALA A 36 15.94 -5.33 4.19
CA ALA A 36 14.75 -6.08 4.61
C ALA A 36 15.13 -7.42 5.25
N ILE A 37 16.04 -8.16 4.61
CA ILE A 37 16.52 -9.46 5.09
C ILE A 37 18.02 -9.56 4.85
N GLU A 38 18.75 -9.98 5.88
CA GLU A 38 20.15 -10.38 5.78
C GLU A 38 20.28 -11.86 6.16
N ARG A 39 20.97 -12.64 5.32
CA ARG A 39 21.26 -14.04 5.56
C ARG A 39 22.77 -14.25 5.53
N LEU A 40 23.32 -14.69 6.65
CA LEU A 40 24.72 -15.07 6.79
C LEU A 40 24.85 -16.57 6.62
N TYR A 41 25.76 -17.00 5.75
CA TYR A 41 26.10 -18.40 5.52
C TYR A 41 27.55 -18.66 5.88
N GLY A 42 27.79 -19.82 6.47
CA GLY A 42 29.13 -20.33 6.72
C GLY A 42 29.80 -20.83 5.45
N ASN A 43 31.06 -21.22 5.60
CA ASN A 43 31.87 -21.79 4.52
C ASN A 43 31.28 -23.08 3.93
N ASP A 44 30.49 -23.81 4.72
CA ASP A 44 29.75 -25.00 4.29
C ASP A 44 28.42 -24.67 3.57
N LYS A 45 28.20 -23.39 3.24
CA LYS A 45 26.95 -22.84 2.68
C LYS A 45 25.73 -23.06 3.56
N LYS A 46 25.91 -23.46 4.83
CA LYS A 46 24.79 -23.55 5.77
C LYS A 46 24.54 -22.20 6.40
N LEU A 47 23.25 -21.94 6.62
CA LEU A 47 22.79 -20.73 7.24
C LEU A 47 23.31 -20.66 8.69
N ILE A 48 23.87 -19.51 9.07
CA ILE A 48 24.37 -19.18 10.41
C ILE A 48 23.43 -18.20 11.09
N ARG A 49 22.93 -17.19 10.35
CA ARG A 49 22.08 -16.14 10.93
C ARG A 49 21.09 -15.61 9.90
N ILE A 50 19.88 -15.29 10.34
CA ILE A 50 18.93 -14.47 9.60
C ILE A 50 18.56 -13.27 10.44
N LYS A 51 18.69 -12.08 9.86
CA LYS A 51 18.06 -10.87 10.38
C LYS A 51 16.96 -10.43 9.43
N THR A 52 15.84 -9.99 9.98
CA THR A 52 14.81 -9.25 9.26
C THR A 52 14.66 -7.88 9.88
N PHE A 53 14.24 -6.89 9.09
CA PHE A 53 14.14 -5.50 9.51
C PHE A 53 12.78 -4.94 9.13
N TYR A 54 12.27 -3.97 9.88
CA TYR A 54 11.10 -3.18 9.51
C TYR A 54 11.45 -2.20 8.39
N LYS A 55 10.44 -1.65 7.70
CA LYS A 55 10.64 -0.55 6.74
C LYS A 55 11.23 0.72 7.38
N SER A 56 11.21 0.85 8.71
CA SER A 56 11.92 1.94 9.38
C SER A 56 13.44 1.72 9.41
N GLY A 57 13.94 0.55 9.00
CA GLY A 57 15.34 0.13 9.16
C GLY A 57 15.63 -0.55 10.50
N GLU A 58 14.71 -0.47 11.45
CA GLU A 58 14.84 -1.12 12.76
C GLU A 58 14.84 -2.64 12.64
N LEU A 59 15.65 -3.31 13.47
CA LEU A 59 15.70 -4.76 13.53
C LEU A 59 14.31 -5.31 13.93
N ASN A 60 13.86 -6.36 13.26
CA ASN A 60 12.58 -7.03 13.52
C ASN A 60 12.79 -8.42 14.11
N GLU A 61 13.52 -9.30 13.42
CA GLU A 61 13.83 -10.63 13.92
C GLU A 61 15.32 -10.93 13.77
N ASP A 62 15.88 -11.71 14.70
CA ASP A 62 17.26 -12.14 14.69
C ASP A 62 17.37 -13.62 15.11
N PHE A 63 17.62 -14.49 14.14
CA PHE A 63 17.67 -15.93 14.31
C PHE A 63 19.08 -16.47 14.11
N HIS A 64 19.50 -17.33 15.04
CA HIS A 64 20.80 -17.99 15.00
C HIS A 64 20.65 -19.47 14.64
N TYR A 65 21.63 -19.99 13.91
CA TYR A 65 21.66 -21.33 13.37
C TYR A 65 23.02 -21.99 13.64
N LYS A 66 22.99 -23.30 13.87
CA LYS A 66 24.18 -24.15 13.92
C LYS A 66 23.92 -25.37 13.05
N ASN A 67 24.83 -25.65 12.11
CA ASN A 67 24.71 -26.76 11.14
C ASN A 67 23.39 -26.73 10.34
N GLY A 68 22.86 -25.55 10.04
CA GLY A 68 21.62 -25.37 9.29
C GLY A 68 20.33 -25.50 10.11
N TYR A 69 20.42 -25.70 11.43
CA TYR A 69 19.28 -25.78 12.34
C TYR A 69 19.25 -24.58 13.28
N TYR A 70 18.05 -24.08 13.62
CA TYR A 70 17.91 -23.07 14.68
C TYR A 70 18.64 -23.51 15.95
N ASN A 71 19.49 -22.65 16.50
CA ASN A 71 20.28 -22.99 17.67
C ASN A 71 20.69 -21.74 18.46
N GLY A 72 20.62 -21.81 19.78
CA GLY A 72 20.90 -20.71 20.68
C GLY A 72 19.71 -19.75 20.83
N LEU A 73 20.00 -18.52 21.28
CA LEU A 73 19.00 -17.50 21.48
C LEU A 73 18.63 -16.79 20.17
N SER A 74 17.36 -16.49 19.99
CA SER A 74 16.83 -15.71 18.88
C SER A 74 15.80 -14.72 19.39
N TYR A 75 15.61 -13.61 18.68
CA TYR A 75 14.89 -12.46 19.20
C TYR A 75 13.89 -11.90 18.21
N LYS A 76 12.79 -11.35 18.73
CA LYS A 76 11.90 -10.43 18.03
C LYS A 76 11.92 -9.09 18.72
N TYR A 77 11.94 -8.05 17.92
CA TYR A 77 11.95 -6.66 18.33
C TYR A 77 10.71 -5.96 17.81
N ASN A 78 10.20 -5.00 18.55
CA ASN A 78 9.18 -4.09 18.04
C ASN A 78 9.81 -2.92 17.27
N LYS A 79 8.96 -2.07 16.70
CA LYS A 79 9.39 -0.88 15.94
C LYS A 79 10.16 0.16 16.77
N SER A 80 10.16 0.04 18.10
CA SER A 80 10.96 0.89 19.01
C SER A 80 12.29 0.25 19.42
N GLY A 81 12.64 -0.91 18.85
CA GLY A 81 13.87 -1.64 19.15
C GLY A 81 13.82 -2.46 20.46
N LYS A 82 12.67 -2.55 21.14
CA LYS A 82 12.52 -3.34 22.37
C LYS A 82 12.30 -4.81 22.03
N LYS A 83 12.95 -5.71 22.77
CA LYS A 83 12.77 -7.16 22.64
C LYS A 83 11.38 -7.56 23.15
N VAL A 84 10.53 -8.04 22.26
CA VAL A 84 9.16 -8.49 22.56
C VAL A 84 9.06 -10.01 22.67
N THR A 85 9.96 -10.74 22.01
CA THR A 85 10.02 -12.20 22.13
C THR A 85 11.46 -12.69 22.15
N ILE A 86 11.73 -13.69 22.98
CA ILE A 86 12.99 -14.41 23.07
C ILE A 86 12.69 -15.90 22.89
N TRP A 87 13.39 -16.53 21.96
CA TRP A 87 13.35 -17.96 21.75
C TRP A 87 14.70 -18.59 22.08
N ARG A 88 14.69 -19.76 22.69
CA ARG A 88 15.86 -20.62 22.84
C ARG A 88 15.67 -21.90 22.04
N PHE A 89 16.56 -22.15 21.11
CA PHE A 89 16.55 -23.33 20.26
C PHE A 89 17.75 -24.24 20.53
N GLU A 90 17.55 -25.55 20.41
CA GLU A 90 18.63 -26.53 20.39
C GLU A 90 18.38 -27.55 19.28
N LYS A 91 19.36 -27.71 18.38
CA LYS A 91 19.27 -28.65 17.24
C LYS A 91 17.94 -28.52 16.46
N GLY A 92 17.46 -27.29 16.27
CA GLY A 92 16.23 -26.98 15.52
C GLY A 92 14.93 -27.11 16.32
N LYS A 93 14.98 -27.58 17.57
CA LYS A 93 13.82 -27.67 18.47
C LYS A 93 13.71 -26.38 19.29
N LEU A 94 12.50 -25.85 19.41
CA LEU A 94 12.21 -24.75 20.33
C LEU A 94 12.17 -25.32 21.76
N ILE A 95 13.10 -24.92 22.60
CA ILE A 95 13.18 -25.37 23.99
C ILE A 95 12.39 -24.42 24.89
N GLU A 96 12.47 -23.12 24.61
CA GLU A 96 11.85 -22.10 25.46
C GLU A 96 11.43 -20.89 24.64
N ARG A 97 10.32 -20.27 25.05
CA ARG A 97 9.87 -18.98 24.55
C ARG A 97 9.51 -18.09 25.75
N LYS A 98 10.06 -16.87 25.76
CA LYS A 98 9.66 -15.80 26.67
C LYS A 98 9.10 -14.66 25.84
N ASP A 99 8.01 -14.06 26.29
CA ASP A 99 7.43 -12.86 25.68
C ASP A 99 7.48 -11.74 26.74
N PRO A 100 8.64 -11.04 26.92
CA PRO A 100 8.79 -10.03 27.96
C PRO A 100 7.82 -8.85 27.82
N ILE A 101 7.40 -8.59 26.58
CA ILE A 101 6.46 -7.52 26.24
C ILE A 101 5.45 -8.14 25.27
N LEU A 102 4.18 -8.16 25.67
CA LEU A 102 3.07 -8.49 24.79
C LEU A 102 2.56 -7.21 24.14
N GLU A 103 2.68 -7.10 22.83
CA GLU A 103 2.14 -5.95 22.09
C GLU A 103 0.71 -6.22 21.67
N PHE A 104 -0.21 -5.43 22.23
CA PHE A 104 -1.61 -5.42 21.85
C PHE A 104 -2.14 -3.99 21.94
N ASN A 105 -3.13 -3.67 21.10
CA ASN A 105 -4.03 -2.57 21.43
C ASN A 105 -4.97 -3.05 22.57
N LYS A 106 -5.51 -2.14 23.39
CA LYS A 106 -6.41 -2.52 24.51
C LYS A 106 -7.60 -3.39 24.06
N LYS A 107 -8.03 -3.30 22.80
CA LYS A 107 -9.16 -4.06 22.25
C LYS A 107 -8.81 -5.51 21.88
N ASP A 108 -7.54 -5.83 21.65
CA ASP A 108 -7.06 -7.13 21.18
C ASP A 108 -6.28 -7.91 22.26
N GLU A 109 -6.12 -7.37 23.48
CA GLU A 109 -5.30 -7.95 24.54
C GLU A 109 -5.66 -9.42 24.84
N GLU A 110 -6.91 -9.69 25.18
CA GLU A 110 -7.37 -11.05 25.51
C GLU A 110 -7.21 -12.01 24.34
N LYS A 111 -7.48 -11.53 23.12
CA LYS A 111 -7.34 -12.30 21.90
C LYS A 111 -5.88 -12.69 21.65
N ILE A 112 -4.95 -11.75 21.79
CA ILE A 112 -3.52 -12.03 21.60
C ILE A 112 -3.01 -12.98 22.68
N LYS A 113 -3.34 -12.76 23.96
CA LYS A 113 -3.00 -13.70 25.05
C LYS A 113 -3.50 -15.12 24.75
N THR A 114 -4.75 -15.24 24.30
CA THR A 114 -5.34 -16.53 23.91
C THR A 114 -4.58 -17.19 22.76
N ILE A 115 -4.12 -16.43 21.76
CA ILE A 115 -3.34 -16.96 20.64
C ILE A 115 -1.95 -17.42 21.10
N HIS A 116 -1.31 -16.71 22.03
CA HIS A 116 -0.04 -17.13 22.63
C HIS A 116 -0.19 -18.45 23.40
N GLU A 117 -1.23 -18.61 24.22
CA GLU A 117 -1.48 -19.87 24.94
C GLU A 117 -1.75 -21.03 23.98
N LYS A 118 -2.55 -20.80 22.92
CA LYS A 118 -2.75 -21.80 21.85
C LYS A 118 -1.42 -22.22 21.21
N LEU A 119 -0.51 -21.28 20.98
CA LEU A 119 0.81 -21.59 20.43
C LEU A 119 1.66 -22.42 21.40
N LYS A 120 1.62 -22.09 22.70
CA LYS A 120 2.34 -22.83 23.75
C LYS A 120 1.87 -24.29 23.80
N HIS A 121 0.56 -24.50 23.88
CA HIS A 121 -0.04 -25.85 23.86
C HIS A 121 0.33 -26.62 22.59
N LEU A 122 0.29 -25.94 21.44
CA LEU A 122 0.62 -26.56 20.16
C LEU A 122 2.10 -26.95 20.05
N ASN A 123 3.01 -26.16 20.63
CA ASN A 123 4.43 -26.51 20.68
C ASN A 123 4.68 -27.75 21.55
N ASN A 124 3.98 -27.89 22.68
CA ASN A 124 4.08 -29.09 23.53
C ASN A 124 3.60 -30.33 22.78
N LYS A 125 2.46 -30.27 22.09
CA LYS A 125 2.00 -31.41 21.26
C LYS A 125 2.99 -31.79 20.15
N LEU A 126 3.69 -30.79 19.59
CA LEU A 126 4.70 -31.00 18.55
C LEU A 126 6.06 -31.45 19.11
N SER A 127 6.34 -31.31 20.40
CA SER A 127 7.55 -31.91 21.00
C SER A 127 7.40 -33.41 21.13
N GLU A 128 6.19 -33.89 21.43
CA GLU A 128 5.81 -35.31 21.44
C GLU A 128 5.68 -35.87 20.02
N ASN A 129 5.01 -35.14 19.12
CA ASN A 129 4.70 -35.59 17.75
C ASN A 129 5.28 -34.64 16.68
N PRO A 130 6.61 -34.61 16.47
CA PRO A 130 7.27 -33.59 15.65
C PRO A 130 6.93 -33.66 14.16
N ASN A 131 6.36 -34.77 13.69
CA ASN A 131 6.03 -35.01 12.29
C ASN A 131 4.54 -34.86 11.96
N ASP A 132 3.70 -34.51 12.94
CA ASP A 132 2.26 -34.28 12.72
C ASP A 132 2.06 -33.04 11.83
N PHE A 133 1.60 -33.31 10.62
CA PHE A 133 1.39 -32.31 9.59
C PHE A 133 0.30 -31.30 9.96
N LYS A 134 -0.81 -31.74 10.56
CA LYS A 134 -1.95 -30.88 10.91
C LYS A 134 -1.54 -29.90 12.02
N LEU A 135 -0.78 -30.38 13.00
CA LEU A 135 -0.25 -29.54 14.06
C LEU A 135 0.79 -28.55 13.54
N GLN A 136 1.69 -28.97 12.64
CA GLN A 136 2.65 -28.06 11.99
C GLN A 136 1.95 -26.94 11.21
N LEU A 137 0.91 -27.27 10.44
CA LEU A 137 0.16 -26.27 9.67
C LEU A 137 -0.59 -25.28 10.57
N ARG A 138 -1.23 -25.78 11.64
CA ARG A 138 -1.83 -24.91 12.66
C ARG A 138 -0.80 -23.99 13.29
N ARG A 139 0.41 -24.48 13.54
CA ARG A 139 1.51 -23.70 14.12
C ARG A 139 1.97 -22.61 13.17
N ALA A 140 2.08 -22.92 11.88
CA ALA A 140 2.44 -21.95 10.85
C ALA A 140 1.46 -20.77 10.83
N HIS A 141 0.15 -21.03 10.81
CA HIS A 141 -0.87 -19.98 10.84
C HIS A 141 -0.85 -19.17 12.15
N ILE A 142 -0.74 -19.82 13.30
CA ILE A 142 -0.65 -19.11 14.59
C ILE A 142 0.59 -18.23 14.65
N ARG A 143 1.73 -18.72 14.16
CA ARG A 143 2.97 -17.93 14.06
C ARG A 143 2.78 -16.73 13.14
N GLN A 144 2.13 -16.90 11.99
CA GLN A 144 1.82 -15.79 11.10
C GLN A 144 0.92 -14.75 11.78
N LEU A 145 -0.13 -15.17 12.50
CA LEU A 145 -1.02 -14.26 13.23
C LEU A 145 -0.29 -13.44 14.30
N LEU A 146 0.73 -14.01 14.95
CA LEU A 146 1.59 -13.30 15.90
C LEU A 146 2.71 -12.49 15.24
N GLY A 147 2.78 -12.48 13.91
CA GLY A 147 3.84 -11.84 13.12
C GLY A 147 5.20 -12.49 13.30
N ASN A 148 5.27 -13.77 13.66
CA ASN A 148 6.50 -14.58 13.72
C ASN A 148 6.80 -15.14 12.33
N ASN A 149 6.91 -14.24 11.36
CA ASN A 149 6.83 -14.54 9.93
C ASN A 149 7.98 -15.42 9.44
N THR A 150 9.20 -15.25 9.97
CA THR A 150 10.33 -16.11 9.61
C THR A 150 10.06 -17.58 9.99
N LEU A 151 9.55 -17.81 11.21
CA LEU A 151 9.22 -19.15 11.69
C LEU A 151 7.99 -19.74 10.97
N ALA A 152 7.00 -18.90 10.64
CA ALA A 152 5.83 -19.32 9.86
C ALA A 152 6.24 -19.76 8.44
N LEU A 153 7.08 -18.98 7.74
CA LEU A 153 7.61 -19.33 6.42
C LEU A 153 8.41 -20.64 6.46
N HIS A 154 9.20 -20.86 7.50
CA HIS A 154 9.92 -22.11 7.69
C HIS A 154 8.96 -23.30 7.82
N ASP A 155 7.92 -23.19 8.65
CA ASP A 155 6.92 -24.25 8.79
C ASP A 155 6.19 -24.51 7.46
N PHE A 156 5.69 -23.46 6.80
CA PHE A 156 5.01 -23.59 5.50
C PHE A 156 5.90 -24.24 4.44
N SER A 157 7.20 -23.90 4.40
CA SER A 157 8.13 -24.47 3.40
C SER A 157 8.48 -25.92 3.71
N LYS A 158 8.59 -26.30 4.98
CA LYS A 158 8.78 -27.70 5.38
C LYS A 158 7.56 -28.56 5.03
N ILE A 159 6.37 -28.04 5.30
CA ILE A 159 5.07 -28.61 4.95
C ILE A 159 4.95 -28.79 3.43
N GLU A 160 5.20 -27.73 2.66
CA GLU A 160 5.18 -27.75 1.20
C GLU A 160 6.13 -28.82 0.64
N SER A 161 7.40 -28.82 1.07
CA SER A 161 8.40 -29.79 0.59
C SER A 161 7.98 -31.24 0.86
N LYS A 162 7.44 -31.52 2.05
CA LYS A 162 6.91 -32.83 2.40
C LYS A 162 5.73 -33.24 1.52
N LEU A 163 4.76 -32.32 1.30
CA LEU A 163 3.60 -32.59 0.45
C LEU A 163 3.99 -32.86 -1.00
N LEU A 164 4.87 -32.02 -1.58
CA LEU A 164 5.34 -32.18 -2.95
C LEU A 164 6.13 -33.49 -3.13
N LYS A 165 6.96 -33.87 -2.15
CA LYS A 165 7.67 -35.16 -2.16
C LYS A 165 6.70 -36.34 -2.16
N LEU A 166 5.74 -36.35 -1.23
CA LEU A 166 4.76 -37.44 -1.13
C LEU A 166 3.83 -37.53 -2.36
N SER A 167 3.48 -36.38 -2.94
CA SER A 167 2.72 -36.30 -4.19
C SER A 167 3.52 -36.85 -5.37
N LYS A 168 4.80 -36.47 -5.50
CA LYS A 168 5.69 -36.99 -6.56
C LYS A 168 5.87 -38.51 -6.45
N GLU A 169 5.95 -39.03 -5.23
CA GLU A 169 6.01 -40.47 -4.95
C GLU A 169 4.66 -41.19 -5.13
N LYS A 170 3.60 -40.49 -5.59
CA LYS A 170 2.23 -40.98 -5.73
C LYS A 170 1.63 -41.59 -4.45
N LYS A 171 2.18 -41.25 -3.28
CA LYS A 171 1.75 -41.78 -1.98
C LYS A 171 0.48 -41.10 -1.45
N ILE A 172 0.25 -39.85 -1.83
CA ILE A 172 -0.94 -39.08 -1.46
C ILE A 172 -1.41 -38.24 -2.64
N ASN A 173 -2.72 -38.01 -2.73
CA ASN A 173 -3.27 -36.89 -3.50
C ASN A 173 -3.35 -35.66 -2.59
N VAL A 174 -2.55 -34.62 -2.88
CA VAL A 174 -2.54 -33.41 -2.05
C VAL A 174 -3.74 -32.55 -2.43
N PRO A 175 -4.63 -32.19 -1.48
CA PRO A 175 -5.77 -31.34 -1.81
C PRO A 175 -5.30 -30.00 -2.37
N ASN A 176 -5.74 -29.67 -3.59
CA ASN A 176 -5.45 -28.40 -4.25
C ASN A 176 -5.71 -27.18 -3.34
N LYS A 177 -6.79 -27.23 -2.56
CA LYS A 177 -7.15 -26.21 -1.56
C LYS A 177 -6.08 -26.02 -0.48
N LEU A 178 -5.43 -27.10 -0.04
CA LEU A 178 -4.40 -27.05 0.99
C LEU A 178 -3.13 -26.35 0.47
N LEU A 179 -2.65 -26.74 -0.71
CA LEU A 179 -1.51 -26.07 -1.35
C LEU A 179 -1.82 -24.60 -1.65
N ALA A 180 -3.02 -24.31 -2.14
CA ALA A 180 -3.45 -22.94 -2.40
C ALA A 180 -3.40 -22.07 -1.14
N ASN A 181 -3.85 -22.59 0.01
CA ASN A 181 -3.80 -21.87 1.29
C ASN A 181 -2.38 -21.64 1.80
N ILE A 182 -1.49 -22.63 1.65
CA ILE A 182 -0.07 -22.48 1.99
C ILE A 182 0.57 -21.40 1.13
N TYR A 183 0.30 -21.40 -0.17
CA TYR A 183 0.84 -20.40 -1.10
C TYR A 183 0.30 -19.00 -0.83
N ASP A 184 -0.99 -18.86 -0.54
CA ASP A 184 -1.55 -17.56 -0.19
C ASP A 184 -0.99 -17.03 1.14
N SER A 185 -0.77 -17.90 2.12
CA SER A 185 -0.12 -17.54 3.39
C SER A 185 1.32 -17.07 3.18
N LYS A 186 2.11 -17.82 2.39
CA LYS A 186 3.48 -17.42 2.02
C LYS A 186 3.48 -16.09 1.26
N ALA A 187 2.55 -15.91 0.33
CA ALA A 187 2.39 -14.67 -0.42
C ALA A 187 2.09 -13.47 0.49
N SER A 188 1.21 -13.64 1.48
CA SER A 188 0.90 -12.59 2.47
C SER A 188 2.16 -12.18 3.22
N ILE A 189 2.95 -13.15 3.71
CA ILE A 189 4.20 -12.87 4.43
C ILE A 189 5.20 -12.14 3.52
N TYR A 190 5.37 -12.58 2.27
CA TYR A 190 6.25 -11.87 1.33
C TYR A 190 5.72 -10.47 0.97
N GLY A 191 4.41 -10.27 0.98
CA GLY A 191 3.78 -8.97 0.79
C GLY A 191 4.11 -8.01 1.95
N GLU A 192 4.09 -8.51 3.19
CA GLU A 192 4.50 -7.75 4.38
C GLU A 192 5.99 -7.36 4.34
N TYR A 193 6.84 -8.22 3.77
CA TYR A 193 8.25 -7.91 3.51
C TYR A 193 8.48 -7.08 2.23
N GLU A 194 7.41 -6.60 1.58
CA GLU A 194 7.44 -5.91 0.28
C GLU A 194 8.23 -6.63 -0.83
N MET A 195 8.37 -7.94 -0.73
CA MET A 195 9.06 -8.75 -1.72
C MET A 195 8.13 -9.01 -2.90
N LYS A 196 7.88 -7.96 -3.70
CA LYS A 196 6.82 -7.92 -4.71
C LYS A 196 6.81 -9.12 -5.64
N ASN A 197 7.98 -9.51 -6.15
CA ASN A 197 8.11 -10.64 -7.06
C ASN A 197 7.72 -11.96 -6.40
N TYR A 198 8.17 -12.21 -5.17
CA TYR A 198 7.82 -13.42 -4.42
C TYR A 198 6.34 -13.45 -4.05
N ALA A 199 5.80 -12.35 -3.53
CA ALA A 199 4.39 -12.24 -3.19
C ALA A 199 3.50 -12.49 -4.43
N THR A 200 3.83 -11.86 -5.55
CA THR A 200 3.13 -12.04 -6.84
C THR A 200 3.20 -13.49 -7.29
N GLN A 201 4.41 -14.08 -7.31
CA GLN A 201 4.62 -15.47 -7.71
C GLN A 201 3.81 -16.45 -6.85
N TYR A 202 3.80 -16.28 -5.53
CA TYR A 202 3.05 -17.15 -4.63
C TYR A 202 1.54 -16.94 -4.73
N LYS A 203 1.04 -15.72 -5.01
CA LYS A 203 -0.39 -15.50 -5.31
C LYS A 203 -0.81 -16.21 -6.59
N TYR A 204 0.01 -16.15 -7.64
CA TYR A 204 -0.24 -16.91 -8.86
C TYR A 204 -0.21 -18.42 -8.63
N LYS A 205 0.74 -18.93 -7.84
CA LYS A 205 0.77 -20.35 -7.45
C LYS A 205 -0.49 -20.75 -6.69
N ALA A 206 -0.94 -19.92 -5.75
CA ALA A 206 -2.16 -20.16 -4.99
C ALA A 206 -3.38 -20.27 -5.92
N LEU A 207 -3.55 -19.29 -6.81
CA LEU A 207 -4.65 -19.29 -7.78
C LEU A 207 -4.56 -20.45 -8.77
N LYS A 208 -3.35 -20.82 -9.24
CA LYS A 208 -3.16 -21.98 -10.11
C LYS A 208 -3.59 -23.29 -9.44
N CYS A 209 -3.34 -23.43 -8.14
CA CYS A 209 -3.78 -24.59 -7.38
C CYS A 209 -5.31 -24.62 -7.23
N ASN A 210 -5.97 -23.47 -7.05
CA ASN A 210 -7.42 -23.39 -6.90
C ASN A 210 -8.02 -22.20 -7.69
N PRO A 211 -8.23 -22.35 -9.02
CA PRO A 211 -8.59 -21.23 -9.90
C PRO A 211 -9.96 -20.61 -9.61
N GLU A 212 -10.86 -21.39 -9.01
CA GLU A 212 -12.24 -20.99 -8.71
C GLU A 212 -12.39 -20.39 -7.30
N ASP A 213 -11.31 -20.32 -6.50
CA ASP A 213 -11.36 -19.70 -5.18
C ASP A 213 -11.48 -18.17 -5.31
N LYS A 214 -12.73 -17.69 -5.19
CA LYS A 214 -13.06 -16.25 -5.23
C LYS A 214 -12.22 -15.38 -4.29
N ARG A 215 -11.81 -15.91 -3.13
CA ARG A 215 -10.93 -15.20 -2.19
C ARG A 215 -9.54 -15.03 -2.77
N LEU A 216 -8.99 -16.04 -3.46
CA LEU A 216 -7.67 -15.94 -4.10
C LEU A 216 -7.69 -14.97 -5.29
N ILE A 217 -8.77 -14.98 -6.07
CA ILE A 217 -8.96 -14.03 -7.19
C ILE A 217 -8.95 -12.59 -6.65
N TYR A 218 -9.75 -12.29 -5.63
CA TYR A 218 -9.75 -10.99 -4.97
C TYR A 218 -8.39 -10.66 -4.33
N ASN A 219 -7.78 -11.58 -3.58
CA ASN A 219 -6.48 -11.37 -2.93
C ASN A 219 -5.37 -11.05 -3.94
N LEU A 220 -5.44 -11.59 -5.16
CA LEU A 220 -4.54 -11.25 -6.26
C LEU A 220 -4.86 -9.87 -6.83
N GLY A 221 -6.12 -9.58 -7.16
CA GLY A 221 -6.56 -8.27 -7.68
C GLY A 221 -6.23 -7.11 -6.74
N SER A 222 -6.56 -7.24 -5.45
CA SER A 222 -6.25 -6.26 -4.40
C SER A 222 -4.74 -6.07 -4.22
N TYR A 223 -3.96 -7.15 -4.30
CA TYR A 223 -2.50 -7.04 -4.23
C TYR A 223 -1.92 -6.33 -5.45
N LEU A 224 -2.37 -6.67 -6.65
CA LEU A 224 -1.97 -6.01 -7.90
C LEU A 224 -2.30 -4.52 -7.86
N TYR A 225 -3.46 -4.15 -7.31
CA TYR A 225 -3.81 -2.76 -7.06
C TYR A 225 -2.80 -2.07 -6.13
N SER A 226 -2.45 -2.71 -5.01
CA SER A 226 -1.49 -2.15 -4.04
C SER A 226 -0.08 -1.92 -4.62
N ILE A 227 0.32 -2.70 -5.63
CA ILE A 227 1.61 -2.52 -6.32
C ILE A 227 1.49 -1.66 -7.59
N LYS A 228 0.34 -1.01 -7.80
CA LYS A 228 0.00 -0.13 -8.94
C LYS A 228 0.02 -0.84 -10.30
N SER A 229 -0.22 -2.15 -10.33
CA SER A 229 -0.40 -2.91 -11.58
C SER A 229 -1.87 -2.80 -12.03
N TYR A 230 -2.30 -1.58 -12.38
CA TYR A 230 -3.72 -1.25 -12.48
C TYR A 230 -4.51 -2.08 -13.50
N ARG A 231 -3.97 -2.33 -14.70
CA ARG A 231 -4.67 -3.15 -15.71
C ARG A 231 -4.95 -4.58 -15.22
N LEU A 232 -3.96 -5.23 -14.62
CA LEU A 232 -4.14 -6.58 -14.08
C LEU A 232 -5.03 -6.56 -12.83
N ALA A 233 -4.91 -5.53 -11.99
CA ALA A 233 -5.75 -5.35 -10.83
C ALA A 233 -7.23 -5.26 -11.23
N GLU A 234 -7.55 -4.38 -12.18
CA GLU A 234 -8.91 -4.21 -12.70
C GLU A 234 -9.46 -5.53 -13.25
N TYR A 235 -8.67 -6.26 -14.06
CA TYR A 235 -9.05 -7.56 -14.61
C TYR A 235 -9.42 -8.56 -13.50
N TYR A 236 -8.56 -8.77 -12.51
CA TYR A 236 -8.82 -9.76 -11.45
C TYR A 236 -9.92 -9.31 -10.49
N LEU A 237 -10.07 -8.00 -10.24
CA LEU A 237 -11.17 -7.49 -9.42
C LEU A 237 -12.52 -7.67 -10.11
N LYS A 238 -12.60 -7.42 -11.42
CA LYS A 238 -13.80 -7.71 -12.23
C LYS A 238 -14.10 -9.20 -12.27
N LYS A 239 -13.07 -10.05 -12.44
CA LYS A 239 -13.22 -11.51 -12.35
C LYS A 239 -13.73 -11.98 -10.98
N ALA A 240 -13.34 -11.32 -9.89
CA ALA A 240 -13.89 -11.60 -8.58
C ALA A 240 -15.39 -11.23 -8.49
N LEU A 241 -15.81 -10.14 -9.15
CA LEU A 241 -17.22 -9.72 -9.23
C LEU A 241 -18.06 -10.64 -10.11
N GLU A 242 -17.50 -11.23 -11.18
CA GLU A 242 -18.19 -12.27 -11.97
C GLU A 242 -18.57 -13.48 -11.09
N LYS A 243 -17.73 -13.82 -10.10
CA LYS A 243 -17.98 -14.93 -9.17
C LYS A 243 -18.86 -14.54 -7.99
N ARG A 244 -18.81 -13.28 -7.56
CA ARG A 244 -19.61 -12.73 -6.47
C ARG A 244 -19.93 -11.27 -6.76
N PRO A 245 -21.08 -10.96 -7.39
CA PRO A 245 -21.44 -9.60 -7.77
C PRO A 245 -21.58 -8.62 -6.60
N ASP A 246 -21.92 -9.10 -5.40
CA ASP A 246 -22.01 -8.28 -4.17
C ASP A 246 -20.68 -8.17 -3.40
N HIS A 247 -19.60 -8.73 -3.95
CA HIS A 247 -18.19 -8.33 -3.93
C HIS A 247 -17.67 -7.15 -3.08
N GLU A 248 -18.04 -6.89 -1.82
CA GLU A 248 -17.87 -5.56 -1.21
C GLU A 248 -16.42 -5.03 -1.22
N PHE A 249 -15.44 -5.89 -0.93
CA PHE A 249 -14.04 -5.50 -0.98
C PHE A 249 -13.52 -5.31 -2.42
N SER A 250 -14.12 -5.99 -3.40
CA SER A 250 -13.77 -5.82 -4.83
C SER A 250 -14.34 -4.51 -5.35
N HIS A 251 -15.59 -4.19 -5.00
CA HIS A 251 -16.19 -2.89 -5.29
C HIS A 251 -15.35 -1.77 -4.67
N ARG A 252 -14.99 -1.88 -3.39
CA ARG A 252 -14.12 -0.90 -2.74
C ARG A 252 -12.77 -0.74 -3.44
N ALA A 253 -12.13 -1.84 -3.83
CA ALA A 253 -10.84 -1.80 -4.52
C ALA A 253 -10.95 -1.18 -5.92
N LEU A 254 -12.02 -1.47 -6.67
CA LEU A 254 -12.31 -0.83 -7.96
C LEU A 254 -12.64 0.65 -7.80
N ALA A 255 -13.36 1.04 -6.74
CA ALA A 255 -13.59 2.45 -6.44
C ALA A 255 -12.27 3.20 -6.21
N GLY A 256 -11.35 2.63 -5.44
CA GLY A 256 -9.99 3.19 -5.28
C GLY A 256 -9.23 3.27 -6.60
N LEU A 257 -9.25 2.19 -7.40
CA LEU A 257 -8.59 2.13 -8.70
C LEU A 257 -9.14 3.18 -9.68
N TYR A 258 -10.46 3.34 -9.79
CA TYR A 258 -11.07 4.35 -10.65
C TYR A 258 -10.85 5.77 -10.11
N THR A 259 -10.73 5.94 -8.80
CA THR A 259 -10.29 7.22 -8.20
C THR A 259 -8.86 7.56 -8.64
N ASP A 260 -7.95 6.57 -8.65
CA ASP A 260 -6.57 6.76 -9.15
C ASP A 260 -6.50 7.02 -10.66
N PHE A 261 -7.52 6.59 -11.41
CA PHE A 261 -7.71 6.92 -12.84
C PHE A 261 -8.45 8.24 -13.07
N GLU A 262 -8.87 8.93 -12.00
CA GLU A 262 -9.70 10.15 -12.05
C GLU A 262 -11.08 9.93 -12.71
N ASP A 263 -11.51 8.67 -12.88
CA ASP A 263 -12.87 8.31 -13.31
C ASP A 263 -13.79 8.28 -12.09
N TYR A 264 -14.06 9.47 -11.56
CA TYR A 264 -14.81 9.62 -10.31
C TYR A 264 -16.26 9.14 -10.42
N LYS A 265 -16.82 9.08 -11.64
CA LYS A 265 -18.17 8.55 -11.86
C LYS A 265 -18.21 7.04 -11.63
N LYS A 266 -17.35 6.26 -12.29
CA LYS A 266 -17.25 4.82 -12.02
C LYS A 266 -16.81 4.54 -10.58
N ALA A 267 -15.92 5.38 -10.04
CA ALA A 267 -15.53 5.28 -8.65
C ALA A 267 -16.73 5.41 -7.71
N LEU A 268 -17.63 6.37 -7.98
CA LEU A 268 -18.85 6.57 -7.20
C LEU A 268 -19.80 5.38 -7.29
N ASP A 269 -19.98 4.80 -8.49
CA ASP A 269 -20.84 3.63 -8.68
C ASP A 269 -20.34 2.46 -7.81
N HIS A 270 -19.04 2.14 -7.89
CA HIS A 270 -18.46 1.07 -7.10
C HIS A 270 -18.42 1.36 -5.60
N VAL A 271 -18.13 2.59 -5.17
CA VAL A 271 -18.08 2.91 -3.73
C VAL A 271 -19.46 2.82 -3.09
N ASN A 272 -20.53 3.16 -3.83
CA ASN A 272 -21.91 3.02 -3.36
C ASN A 272 -22.31 1.56 -3.21
N LEU A 273 -21.94 0.70 -4.17
CA LEU A 273 -22.16 -0.75 -4.07
C LEU A 273 -21.40 -1.36 -2.88
N ALA A 274 -20.16 -0.92 -2.62
CA ALA A 274 -19.42 -1.33 -1.44
C ALA A 274 -20.09 -0.84 -0.13
N PHE A 275 -20.63 0.38 -0.14
CA PHE A 275 -21.32 0.97 1.00
C PHE A 275 -22.60 0.21 1.39
N MET A 276 -23.34 -0.33 0.42
CA MET A 276 -24.52 -1.18 0.70
C MET A 276 -24.18 -2.42 1.55
N GLN A 277 -22.92 -2.85 1.54
CA GLN A 277 -22.40 -4.00 2.27
C GLN A 277 -21.42 -3.57 3.38
N GLU A 278 -21.61 -2.37 3.95
CA GLU A 278 -20.73 -1.79 4.97
C GLU A 278 -20.51 -2.72 6.18
N SER A 279 -21.55 -3.41 6.64
CA SER A 279 -21.46 -4.33 7.78
C SER A 279 -20.42 -5.43 7.56
N ASN A 280 -20.28 -5.93 6.33
CA ASN A 280 -19.25 -6.90 5.95
C ASN A 280 -17.85 -6.27 5.91
N LEU A 281 -17.74 -5.04 5.41
CA LEU A 281 -16.48 -4.29 5.43
C LEU A 281 -15.97 -4.06 6.86
N ILE A 282 -16.86 -3.73 7.79
CA ILE A 282 -16.52 -3.53 9.21
C ILE A 282 -16.14 -4.86 9.87
N LYS A 283 -16.92 -5.93 9.62
CA LYS A 283 -16.72 -7.23 10.27
C LYS A 283 -15.46 -7.96 9.80
N TYR A 284 -15.16 -7.90 8.50
CA TYR A 284 -14.11 -8.69 7.88
C TYR A 284 -12.91 -7.85 7.38
N GLY A 285 -13.01 -6.53 7.41
CA GLY A 285 -11.94 -5.64 6.95
C GLY A 285 -10.69 -5.74 7.81
N THR A 286 -9.55 -6.00 7.16
CA THR A 286 -8.23 -5.91 7.78
C THR A 286 -7.62 -4.55 7.46
N GLY A 287 -7.51 -3.71 8.47
CA GLY A 287 -7.13 -2.30 8.36
C GLY A 287 -8.08 -1.53 9.26
N GLY A 288 -7.55 -0.86 10.28
CA GLY A 288 -8.37 -0.26 11.34
C GLY A 288 -9.43 0.71 10.81
N VAL A 289 -10.21 1.27 11.73
CA VAL A 289 -11.31 2.22 11.46
C VAL A 289 -10.85 3.48 10.67
N GLU A 290 -9.55 3.65 10.45
CA GLU A 290 -8.92 4.59 9.50
C GLU A 290 -9.34 4.36 8.03
N ARG A 291 -9.84 3.18 7.69
CA ARG A 291 -10.23 2.78 6.33
C ARG A 291 -11.75 2.71 6.19
N ASP A 292 -12.47 3.65 6.78
CA ASP A 292 -13.92 3.80 6.60
C ASP A 292 -14.26 4.05 5.11
N ILE A 293 -15.35 3.44 4.63
CA ILE A 293 -15.79 3.57 3.24
C ILE A 293 -16.27 4.99 2.91
N ARG A 294 -16.83 5.72 3.89
CA ARG A 294 -17.23 7.14 3.77
C ARG A 294 -16.03 8.04 3.52
N THR A 295 -14.84 7.67 4.00
CA THR A 295 -13.63 8.45 3.72
C THR A 295 -13.30 8.49 2.23
N LEU A 296 -13.49 7.37 1.52
CA LEU A 296 -13.31 7.28 0.07
C LEU A 296 -14.49 7.94 -0.66
N ARG A 297 -15.73 7.61 -0.27
CA ARG A 297 -16.92 8.18 -0.91
C ARG A 297 -16.98 9.69 -0.79
N GLY A 298 -16.63 10.24 0.37
CA GLY A 298 -16.64 11.68 0.59
C GLY A 298 -15.62 12.43 -0.28
N PHE A 299 -14.45 11.82 -0.51
CA PHE A 299 -13.47 12.36 -1.46
C PHE A 299 -13.99 12.30 -2.91
N ILE A 300 -14.59 11.19 -3.32
CA ILE A 300 -15.17 11.03 -4.65
C ILE A 300 -16.30 12.04 -4.88
N TYR A 301 -17.20 12.24 -3.91
CA TYR A 301 -18.26 13.25 -4.00
C TYR A 301 -17.69 14.65 -4.22
N HIS A 302 -16.66 15.03 -3.46
CA HIS A 302 -16.01 16.31 -3.64
C HIS A 302 -15.39 16.47 -5.04
N LYS A 303 -14.70 15.46 -5.56
CA LYS A 303 -14.13 15.51 -6.91
C LYS A 303 -15.18 15.53 -8.03
N LEU A 304 -16.41 15.11 -7.74
CA LEU A 304 -17.59 15.28 -8.61
C LEU A 304 -18.32 16.63 -8.41
N GLY A 305 -17.78 17.55 -7.62
CA GLY A 305 -18.41 18.85 -7.31
C GLY A 305 -19.52 18.79 -6.24
N GLN A 306 -19.81 17.61 -5.68
CA GLN A 306 -20.81 17.41 -4.64
C GLN A 306 -20.19 17.56 -3.24
N SER A 307 -19.48 18.68 -3.02
CA SER A 307 -18.68 18.93 -1.81
C SER A 307 -19.48 18.81 -0.50
N ASP A 308 -20.75 19.22 -0.48
CA ASP A 308 -21.59 19.12 0.73
C ASP A 308 -21.80 17.67 1.17
N LYS A 309 -22.11 16.77 0.24
CA LYS A 309 -22.20 15.32 0.52
C LYS A 309 -20.85 14.77 0.97
N GLY A 310 -19.77 15.24 0.34
CA GLY A 310 -18.41 14.89 0.72
C GLY A 310 -18.08 15.24 2.16
N ILE A 311 -18.41 16.46 2.58
CA ILE A 311 -18.21 16.94 3.96
C ILE A 311 -19.02 16.11 4.95
N THR A 312 -20.28 15.79 4.64
CA THR A 312 -21.14 14.97 5.50
C THR A 312 -20.52 13.60 5.74
N ASP A 313 -20.14 12.88 4.68
CA ASP A 313 -19.48 11.57 4.76
C ASP A 313 -18.19 11.61 5.59
N LEU A 314 -17.36 12.62 5.36
CA LEU A 314 -16.07 12.76 6.06
C LEU A 314 -16.26 13.08 7.54
N LYS A 315 -17.26 13.90 7.90
CA LYS A 315 -17.62 14.15 9.29
C LYS A 315 -18.16 12.90 9.99
N GLU A 316 -18.98 12.11 9.31
CA GLU A 316 -19.45 10.82 9.84
C GLU A 316 -18.28 9.85 10.08
N ALA A 317 -17.33 9.75 9.15
CA ALA A 317 -16.14 8.92 9.32
C ALA A 317 -15.29 9.34 10.53
N ILE A 318 -15.16 10.65 10.78
CA ILE A 318 -14.49 11.19 11.97
C ILE A 318 -15.28 10.88 13.25
N LYS A 319 -16.62 10.96 13.21
CA LYS A 319 -17.48 10.62 14.35
C LYS A 319 -17.37 9.14 14.73
N LEU A 320 -17.27 8.25 13.75
CA LEU A 320 -17.07 6.81 13.97
C LEU A 320 -15.67 6.49 14.49
N ASN A 321 -14.67 7.28 14.10
CA ASN A 321 -13.31 7.15 14.58
C ASN A 321 -12.58 8.49 14.59
N GLU A 322 -12.44 9.05 15.79
CA GLU A 322 -11.73 10.31 16.04
C GLU A 322 -10.24 10.25 15.73
N ASN A 323 -9.68 9.05 15.52
CA ASN A 323 -8.29 8.85 15.09
C ASN A 323 -8.17 8.56 13.58
N ASN A 324 -9.23 8.75 12.78
CA ASN A 324 -9.19 8.51 11.34
C ASN A 324 -8.41 9.61 10.61
N SER A 325 -7.09 9.45 10.51
CA SER A 325 -6.18 10.39 9.86
C SER A 325 -6.54 10.67 8.39
N PHE A 326 -7.11 9.69 7.66
CA PHE A 326 -7.54 9.85 6.26
C PHE A 326 -8.77 10.76 6.13
N ALA A 327 -9.74 10.61 7.04
CA ALA A 327 -10.94 11.44 7.02
C ALA A 327 -10.59 12.90 7.33
N TYR A 328 -9.68 13.15 8.29
CA TYR A 328 -9.15 14.49 8.55
C TYR A 328 -8.41 15.05 7.33
N ARG A 329 -7.54 14.26 6.68
CA ARG A 329 -6.81 14.70 5.48
C ARG A 329 -7.77 15.06 4.36
N ASN A 330 -8.70 14.16 4.03
CA ASN A 330 -9.64 14.39 2.95
C ASN A 330 -10.56 15.57 3.23
N LEU A 331 -11.05 15.74 4.47
CA LEU A 331 -11.85 16.90 4.83
C LEU A 331 -11.04 18.20 4.75
N GLY A 332 -9.76 18.15 5.15
CA GLY A 332 -8.82 19.25 4.97
C GLY A 332 -8.64 19.64 3.50
N VAL A 333 -8.50 18.65 2.60
CA VAL A 333 -8.45 18.87 1.14
C VAL A 333 -9.76 19.48 0.62
N VAL A 334 -10.92 19.01 1.08
CA VAL A 334 -12.21 19.61 0.69
C VAL A 334 -12.25 21.09 1.08
N TYR A 335 -11.90 21.44 2.32
CA TYR A 335 -11.88 22.85 2.74
C TYR A 335 -10.81 23.68 2.05
N HIS A 336 -9.66 23.08 1.71
CA HIS A 336 -8.62 23.72 0.92
C HIS A 336 -9.16 24.08 -0.48
N ASP A 337 -9.78 23.12 -1.16
CA ASP A 337 -10.31 23.31 -2.51
C ASP A 337 -11.52 24.29 -2.52
N LEU A 338 -12.21 24.45 -1.37
CA LEU A 338 -13.25 25.47 -1.12
C LEU A 338 -12.70 26.83 -0.64
N GLY A 339 -11.37 27.00 -0.55
CA GLY A 339 -10.73 28.26 -0.12
C GLY A 339 -10.78 28.55 1.39
N ASN A 340 -11.30 27.64 2.21
CA ASN A 340 -11.31 27.80 3.66
C ASN A 340 -9.99 27.30 4.28
N TYR A 341 -8.93 28.07 4.06
CA TYR A 341 -7.56 27.70 4.44
C TYR A 341 -7.36 27.55 5.95
N THR A 342 -8.07 28.33 6.77
CA THR A 342 -8.02 28.20 8.23
C THR A 342 -8.52 26.85 8.72
N LYS A 343 -9.67 26.37 8.21
CA LYS A 343 -10.18 25.02 8.54
C LYS A 343 -9.30 23.94 7.94
N ALA A 344 -8.87 24.12 6.68
CA ALA A 344 -8.00 23.18 6.00
C ALA A 344 -6.70 22.94 6.79
N CYS A 345 -5.97 24.00 7.16
CA CYS A 345 -4.73 23.90 7.93
C CYS A 345 -4.93 23.11 9.23
N LYS A 346 -5.95 23.46 10.03
CA LYS A 346 -6.26 22.75 11.29
C LYS A 346 -6.51 21.25 11.08
N LEU A 347 -7.31 20.88 10.09
CA LEU A 347 -7.65 19.49 9.80
C LEU A 347 -6.45 18.70 9.27
N LEU A 348 -5.66 19.30 8.39
CA LEU A 348 -4.46 18.69 7.84
C LEU A 348 -3.38 18.50 8.92
N GLN A 349 -3.24 19.46 9.85
CA GLN A 349 -2.35 19.33 11.02
C GLN A 349 -2.80 18.18 11.92
N LYS A 350 -4.11 18.03 12.13
CA LYS A 350 -4.66 16.90 12.88
C LYS A 350 -4.37 15.57 12.18
N ALA A 351 -4.51 15.49 10.86
CA ALA A 351 -4.14 14.30 10.09
C ALA A 351 -2.65 13.94 10.25
N LYS A 352 -1.76 14.94 10.22
CA LYS A 352 -0.33 14.76 10.48
C LYS A 352 -0.06 14.25 11.90
N GLN A 353 -0.69 14.85 12.91
CA GLN A 353 -0.58 14.44 14.32
C GLN A 353 -1.01 12.97 14.51
N LEU A 354 -2.08 12.56 13.83
CA LEU A 354 -2.60 11.19 13.84
C LEU A 354 -1.77 10.22 12.98
N GLY A 355 -0.68 10.68 12.37
CA GLY A 355 0.29 9.83 11.69
C GLY A 355 -0.05 9.44 10.25
N TYR A 356 -0.84 10.24 9.52
CA TYR A 356 -1.15 10.03 8.10
C TYR A 356 0.11 9.68 7.27
N GLU A 357 1.19 10.45 7.43
CA GLU A 357 2.47 10.32 6.72
C GLU A 357 3.22 9.00 7.00
N LYS A 358 2.87 8.25 8.04
CA LYS A 358 3.49 6.94 8.35
C LYS A 358 2.99 5.83 7.44
N THR A 359 1.90 6.07 6.70
CA THR A 359 1.19 5.03 5.94
C THR A 359 1.13 5.28 4.44
N HIS A 360 1.34 6.52 3.98
CA HIS A 360 1.15 6.93 2.58
C HIS A 360 2.19 7.97 2.13
N ASP A 361 2.14 8.32 0.84
CA ASP A 361 3.09 9.20 0.16
C ASP A 361 3.23 10.56 0.88
N ARG A 362 4.45 10.86 1.33
CA ARG A 362 4.76 11.95 2.27
C ARG A 362 4.56 13.34 1.63
N TYR A 363 4.65 13.42 0.31
CA TYR A 363 4.65 14.70 -0.42
C TYR A 363 3.26 15.33 -0.56
N ASP A 364 2.21 14.50 -0.60
CA ASP A 364 0.84 14.97 -0.84
C ASP A 364 0.32 15.83 0.34
N LEU A 365 0.39 15.30 1.57
CA LEU A 365 -0.09 16.03 2.75
C LEU A 365 0.73 17.31 3.00
N GLN A 366 2.04 17.27 2.79
CA GLN A 366 2.93 18.40 3.07
C GLN A 366 2.62 19.60 2.17
N ASN A 367 2.37 19.37 0.87
CA ASN A 367 2.01 20.44 -0.06
C ASN A 367 0.70 21.14 0.36
N TYR A 368 -0.33 20.36 0.72
CA TYR A 368 -1.59 20.92 1.20
C TYR A 368 -1.43 21.68 2.52
N LEU A 369 -0.58 21.19 3.43
CA LEU A 369 -0.27 21.85 4.70
C LEU A 369 0.44 23.19 4.50
N GLU A 370 1.51 23.21 3.72
CA GLU A 370 2.28 24.44 3.46
C GLU A 370 1.39 25.50 2.82
N PHE A 371 0.61 25.12 1.81
CA PHE A 371 -0.31 26.05 1.15
C PHE A 371 -1.41 26.54 2.09
N ALA A 372 -2.13 25.63 2.76
CA ALA A 372 -3.26 26.01 3.61
C ALA A 372 -2.83 26.83 4.82
N CYS A 373 -1.72 26.47 5.48
CA CYS A 373 -1.28 27.17 6.68
C CYS A 373 -0.69 28.54 6.36
N LYS A 374 0.09 28.67 5.28
CA LYS A 374 0.57 29.99 4.82
C LYS A 374 -0.59 30.95 4.53
N ASN A 375 -1.60 30.49 3.79
CA ASN A 375 -2.76 31.33 3.48
C ASN A 375 -3.65 31.59 4.71
N ALA A 376 -3.68 30.68 5.69
CA ALA A 376 -4.40 30.91 6.94
C ALA A 376 -3.77 32.00 7.82
N GLU A 377 -2.44 32.15 7.77
CA GLU A 377 -1.70 33.18 8.51
C GLU A 377 -1.95 34.58 7.93
N VAL A 378 -1.94 34.72 6.60
CA VAL A 378 -2.24 36.00 5.91
C VAL A 378 -3.61 36.53 6.32
N ILE A 379 -4.61 35.65 6.42
CA ILE A 379 -5.99 36.02 6.82
C ILE A 379 -6.08 36.49 8.28
N GLN A 380 -5.16 36.08 9.16
CA GLN A 380 -5.14 36.52 10.56
C GLN A 380 -4.44 37.85 10.78
N THR A 381 -3.55 38.24 9.87
CA THR A 381 -2.77 39.49 9.96
C THR A 381 -3.45 40.70 9.34
N GLU A 382 -4.51 40.51 8.55
CA GLU A 382 -5.34 41.61 8.02
C GLU A 382 -6.44 41.98 9.03
N THR A 383 -6.52 43.26 9.42
CA THR A 383 -7.51 43.80 10.36
C THR A 383 -8.96 43.50 9.93
N PRO A 384 -9.92 43.37 10.87
CA PRO A 384 -11.29 42.90 10.60
C PRO A 384 -12.19 43.98 10.00
N SER A 385 -11.77 44.59 8.91
CA SER A 385 -12.56 45.53 8.11
C SER A 385 -12.74 45.06 6.68
N VAL A 386 -12.96 43.76 6.47
CA VAL A 386 -13.68 43.25 5.29
C VAL A 386 -14.56 42.08 5.73
N LYS A 387 -15.85 42.34 5.93
CA LYS A 387 -16.88 41.29 5.93
C LYS A 387 -16.80 40.58 4.59
N ASN A 388 -16.66 39.25 4.64
CA ASN A 388 -16.92 38.26 3.57
C ASN A 388 -17.02 38.84 2.14
N SER A 389 -15.94 38.73 1.36
CA SER A 389 -16.03 38.75 -0.09
C SER A 389 -15.39 37.48 -0.67
N GLY A 390 -16.24 36.62 -1.24
CA GLY A 390 -15.89 35.69 -2.31
C GLY A 390 -14.97 34.51 -1.98
N LEU A 391 -15.55 33.31 -1.98
CA LEU A 391 -14.86 32.04 -2.20
C LEU A 391 -13.92 32.15 -3.42
N ILE A 392 -12.61 32.29 -3.21
CA ILE A 392 -11.64 32.18 -4.31
C ILE A 392 -11.39 30.70 -4.58
N ASN A 393 -12.31 30.11 -5.35
CA ASN A 393 -12.16 28.76 -5.89
C ASN A 393 -10.97 28.72 -6.87
N LYS A 394 -10.19 27.64 -6.86
CA LYS A 394 -9.17 27.40 -7.89
C LYS A 394 -9.82 27.29 -9.28
N PRO A 395 -9.19 27.82 -10.34
CA PRO A 395 -9.69 27.64 -11.69
C PRO A 395 -9.85 26.15 -12.03
N TYR A 396 -10.97 25.75 -12.62
CA TYR A 396 -11.16 24.39 -13.12
C TYR A 396 -11.93 24.39 -14.44
N ILE A 397 -11.80 23.29 -15.19
CA ILE A 397 -12.55 23.06 -16.44
C ILE A 397 -13.63 22.01 -16.26
N TYR A 398 -14.78 22.22 -16.90
CA TYR A 398 -15.89 21.26 -16.90
C TYR A 398 -16.79 21.41 -18.14
N PRO A 399 -17.40 20.32 -18.63
CA PRO A 399 -17.13 18.94 -18.25
C PRO A 399 -15.71 18.50 -18.67
N ASN A 400 -15.11 17.59 -17.90
CA ASN A 400 -13.84 16.95 -18.23
C ASN A 400 -13.88 15.50 -17.70
N PRO A 401 -14.06 14.46 -18.54
CA PRO A 401 -13.98 14.51 -20.00
C PRO A 401 -15.07 15.34 -20.70
N THR A 402 -14.73 15.90 -21.86
CA THR A 402 -15.63 16.72 -22.69
C THR A 402 -15.94 16.04 -24.03
N LYS A 403 -17.13 16.31 -24.57
CA LYS A 403 -17.49 15.96 -25.96
C LYS A 403 -17.29 17.14 -26.88
N ASP A 404 -17.95 18.27 -26.60
CA ASP A 404 -18.01 19.36 -27.57
C ASP A 404 -17.53 20.69 -27.00
N ILE A 405 -17.73 20.93 -25.70
CA ILE A 405 -17.48 22.23 -25.07
C ILE A 405 -16.86 22.02 -23.68
N ILE A 406 -15.85 22.82 -23.36
CA ILE A 406 -15.34 22.98 -21.99
C ILE A 406 -15.60 24.39 -21.51
N ASN A 407 -15.92 24.54 -20.24
CA ASN A 407 -16.09 25.84 -19.59
C ASN A 407 -15.03 25.98 -18.51
N ILE A 408 -14.42 27.16 -18.44
CA ILE A 408 -13.48 27.50 -17.37
C ILE A 408 -14.24 28.26 -16.27
N LYS A 409 -14.19 27.77 -15.03
CA LYS A 409 -14.76 28.46 -13.86
C LYS A 409 -13.68 28.88 -12.90
N ASN A 410 -13.97 29.96 -12.19
CA ASN A 410 -13.10 30.56 -11.18
C ASN A 410 -11.71 30.95 -11.70
N LEU A 411 -11.63 31.30 -12.99
CA LEU A 411 -10.45 31.96 -13.54
C LEU A 411 -10.30 33.31 -12.84
N SER A 412 -9.10 33.64 -12.38
CA SER A 412 -8.81 34.90 -11.67
C SER A 412 -8.78 36.12 -12.61
N PHE A 413 -9.05 35.92 -13.90
CA PHE A 413 -9.04 36.93 -14.94
C PHE A 413 -10.12 36.68 -16.00
N GLU A 414 -10.66 37.76 -16.54
CA GLU A 414 -11.59 37.76 -17.67
C GLU A 414 -10.84 38.08 -18.98
N ASN A 415 -11.46 37.80 -20.14
CA ASN A 415 -10.91 38.11 -21.47
C ASN A 415 -9.49 37.56 -21.68
N TYR A 416 -9.38 36.24 -21.73
CA TYR A 416 -8.11 35.53 -21.89
C TYR A 416 -7.92 34.98 -23.30
N ASN A 417 -6.66 34.85 -23.70
CA ASN A 417 -6.28 34.04 -24.84
C ASN A 417 -6.06 32.60 -24.38
N TYR A 418 -6.31 31.64 -25.25
CA TYR A 418 -6.04 30.25 -24.95
C TYR A 418 -5.23 29.57 -26.05
N LEU A 419 -4.41 28.61 -25.62
CA LEU A 419 -3.63 27.71 -26.47
C LEU A 419 -3.97 26.27 -26.10
N ILE A 420 -4.24 25.42 -27.07
CA ILE A 420 -4.47 23.99 -26.88
C ILE A 420 -3.35 23.21 -27.55
N PHE A 421 -2.69 22.36 -26.80
CA PHE A 421 -1.63 21.47 -27.25
C PHE A 421 -2.09 20.02 -27.18
N ASP A 422 -1.54 19.16 -28.04
CA ASP A 422 -1.62 17.71 -27.84
C ASP A 422 -0.68 17.27 -26.69
N TYR A 423 -0.74 15.99 -26.32
CA TYR A 423 0.09 15.45 -25.25
C TYR A 423 1.60 15.47 -25.56
N ALA A 424 1.99 15.60 -26.83
CA ALA A 424 3.38 15.72 -27.27
C ALA A 424 3.88 17.17 -27.25
N GLY A 425 3.01 18.13 -26.90
CA GLY A 425 3.34 19.56 -26.80
C GLY A 425 3.22 20.32 -28.12
N LYS A 426 2.67 19.71 -29.18
CA LYS A 426 2.39 20.40 -30.45
C LYS A 426 1.15 21.27 -30.30
N LEU A 427 1.24 22.54 -30.70
CA LEU A 427 0.09 23.45 -30.71
C LEU A 427 -0.93 22.96 -31.75
N ILE A 428 -2.18 22.77 -31.30
CA ILE A 428 -3.29 22.28 -32.11
C ILE A 428 -4.22 23.42 -32.51
N THR A 429 -4.61 24.25 -31.55
CA THR A 429 -5.49 25.40 -31.81
C THR A 429 -5.25 26.51 -30.79
N GLN A 430 -5.66 27.72 -31.14
CA GLN A 430 -5.62 28.89 -30.27
C GLN A 430 -6.82 29.81 -30.54
N GLY A 431 -7.18 30.62 -29.56
CA GLY A 431 -8.27 31.59 -29.69
C GLY A 431 -8.36 32.51 -28.48
N ASN A 432 -9.45 33.29 -28.44
CA ASN A 432 -9.79 34.20 -27.35
C ASN A 432 -11.08 33.74 -26.66
N SER A 433 -11.21 34.06 -25.37
CA SER A 433 -12.42 33.78 -24.61
C SER A 433 -13.53 34.74 -25.02
N ASN A 434 -14.68 34.21 -25.41
CA ASN A 434 -15.91 34.99 -25.55
C ASN A 434 -16.55 35.17 -24.15
N THR A 435 -17.61 35.98 -24.04
CA THR A 435 -18.30 36.36 -22.78
C THR A 435 -18.73 35.21 -21.85
N ASN A 436 -18.70 33.95 -22.31
CA ASN A 436 -19.17 32.78 -21.56
C ASN A 436 -18.07 31.85 -21.00
N ASN A 437 -16.77 32.19 -21.15
CA ASN A 437 -15.63 31.34 -20.71
C ASN A 437 -15.69 29.88 -21.24
N SER A 438 -16.30 29.68 -22.41
CA SER A 438 -16.49 28.39 -23.06
C SER A 438 -15.53 28.23 -24.25
N ILE A 439 -14.90 27.07 -24.39
CA ILE A 439 -14.04 26.71 -25.53
C ILE A 439 -14.65 25.51 -26.26
N ASN A 440 -14.79 25.64 -27.57
CA ASN A 440 -15.30 24.59 -28.45
C ASN A 440 -14.18 23.57 -28.77
N MET A 441 -14.48 22.30 -28.50
CA MET A 441 -13.61 21.14 -28.66
C MET A 441 -14.17 20.13 -29.70
N SER A 442 -15.31 20.41 -30.33
CA SER A 442 -16.03 19.46 -31.21
C SER A 442 -15.20 18.97 -32.39
N ASN A 443 -14.30 19.82 -32.90
CA ASN A 443 -13.46 19.52 -34.06
C ASN A 443 -12.17 18.75 -33.71
N LEU A 444 -11.96 18.42 -32.42
CA LEU A 444 -10.77 17.70 -31.97
C LEU A 444 -11.07 16.20 -31.85
N PRO A 445 -10.16 15.32 -32.31
CA PRO A 445 -10.29 13.88 -32.07
C PRO A 445 -10.31 13.51 -30.58
N THR A 446 -10.83 12.32 -30.26
CA THR A 446 -10.71 11.72 -28.92
C THR A 446 -9.24 11.67 -28.48
N GLY A 447 -8.92 12.18 -27.29
CA GLY A 447 -7.53 12.32 -26.87
C GLY A 447 -7.30 13.15 -25.61
N VAL A 448 -6.04 13.28 -25.21
CA VAL A 448 -5.62 14.13 -24.08
C VAL A 448 -4.94 15.38 -24.62
N TYR A 449 -5.38 16.54 -24.13
CA TYR A 449 -4.90 17.85 -24.53
C TYR A 449 -4.47 18.69 -23.32
N ILE A 450 -3.60 19.65 -23.55
CA ILE A 450 -3.20 20.65 -22.55
C ILE A 450 -3.73 22.01 -23.01
N LEU A 451 -4.56 22.63 -22.19
CA LEU A 451 -5.06 23.98 -22.38
C LEU A 451 -4.26 24.95 -21.52
N LYS A 452 -3.75 26.02 -22.13
CA LYS A 452 -3.19 27.18 -21.43
C LYS A 452 -4.08 28.38 -21.65
N ALA A 453 -4.77 28.85 -20.62
CA ALA A 453 -5.50 30.11 -20.62
C ALA A 453 -4.60 31.20 -20.05
N HIS A 454 -4.48 32.34 -20.72
CA HIS A 454 -3.55 33.39 -20.31
C HIS A 454 -4.02 34.80 -20.66
N ASN A 455 -3.56 35.76 -19.89
CA ASN A 455 -3.60 37.19 -20.23
C ASN A 455 -2.19 37.80 -20.03
N LYS A 456 -2.09 39.14 -20.01
CA LYS A 456 -0.79 39.82 -19.84
C LYS A 456 -0.08 39.51 -18.51
N ASN A 457 -0.80 39.09 -17.47
CA ASN A 457 -0.31 39.02 -16.10
C ASN A 457 -0.35 37.61 -15.49
N ALA A 458 -1.09 36.67 -16.08
CA ALA A 458 -1.31 35.34 -15.51
C ALA A 458 -1.49 34.27 -16.59
N VAL A 459 -1.12 33.03 -16.23
CA VAL A 459 -1.28 31.83 -17.06
C VAL A 459 -1.82 30.70 -16.19
N GLU A 460 -2.88 30.05 -16.64
CA GLU A 460 -3.48 28.86 -16.02
C GLU A 460 -3.44 27.68 -16.99
N THR A 461 -3.08 26.51 -16.48
CA THR A 461 -2.91 25.30 -17.30
C THR A 461 -3.84 24.19 -16.84
N PHE A 462 -4.56 23.59 -17.80
CA PHE A 462 -5.53 22.53 -17.57
C PHE A 462 -5.24 21.33 -18.48
N ARG A 463 -5.50 20.13 -17.96
CA ARG A 463 -5.48 18.90 -18.74
C ARG A 463 -6.90 18.55 -19.16
N ILE A 464 -7.14 18.43 -20.45
CA ILE A 464 -8.44 18.06 -21.03
C ILE A 464 -8.41 16.62 -21.51
N ILE A 465 -9.50 15.88 -21.26
CA ILE A 465 -9.80 14.57 -21.83
C ILE A 465 -10.97 14.77 -22.79
N LYS A 466 -10.75 14.53 -24.09
CA LYS A 466 -11.77 14.59 -25.14
C LYS A 466 -12.26 13.18 -25.44
N GLU A 467 -13.58 12.97 -25.34
CA GLU A 467 -14.27 11.72 -25.71
C GLU A 467 -14.64 11.68 -27.19
#